data_AF-A0AAJ0LPU9-F1
#
_entry.id   AF-A0AAJ0LPU9-F1
#
_cell.length_a   1.000
_cell.length_b   1.000
_cell.length_c   1.000
_cell.angle_alpha   90.00
_cell.angle_beta   90.00
_cell.angle_gamma   90.00
#
_symmetry.space_group_name_H-M   'P 1'
#
loop_
_entity.id
_entity.type
_entity.pdbx_description
1 polymer ?
#
loop_
_entity_poly.entity_id
_entity_poly.type
_entity_poly.pdbx_seq_one_letter_code
_entity_poly.pdbx_strand_id
1 'polypeptide(L)' 'MQRTEGKRPDDPNYDFKRLYQEVKKRGYIPYPGKLTEVDTFRVGCIGHFGEAGMRGAVAAIADTLKAMGVRRVSADAAT' A
#
# COMPACT_ATOMS: atom_id res chain seq x y z
N MET A 1 -18.49 4.77 14.84
CA MET A 1 -17.10 5.20 14.53
C MET A 1 -16.96 5.25 13.02
N GLN A 2 -17.06 6.44 12.42
CA GLN A 2 -16.87 6.60 10.97
C GLN A 2 -15.36 6.46 10.69
N ARG A 3 -14.96 5.45 9.91
CA ARG A 3 -13.57 5.33 9.45
C ARG A 3 -13.34 6.40 8.39
N THR A 4 -12.35 7.24 8.59
CA THR A 4 -11.80 8.11 7.56
C THR A 4 -11.22 7.24 6.44
N GLU A 5 -11.83 7.28 5.26
CA GLU A 5 -11.26 6.67 4.04
C GLU A 5 -10.11 7.56 3.55
N GLY A 6 -8.88 7.02 3.60
CA GLY A 6 -7.69 7.72 3.12
C GLY A 6 -7.75 7.96 1.61
N LYS A 7 -7.37 9.17 1.19
CA LYS A 7 -7.28 9.57 -0.22
C LYS A 7 -6.19 8.75 -0.94
N ARG A 8 -6.48 8.30 -2.17
CA ARG A 8 -5.50 7.60 -3.02
C ARG A 8 -4.51 8.60 -3.61
N PRO A 9 -3.29 8.18 -4.00
CA PRO A 9 -2.34 9.03 -4.72
C PRO A 9 -2.98 9.67 -5.95
N ASP A 10 -2.85 10.99 -6.08
CA ASP A 10 -3.33 11.77 -7.21
C ASP A 10 -2.23 11.84 -8.30
N ASP A 11 -2.00 10.68 -8.92
CA ASP A 11 -0.98 10.49 -9.96
C ASP A 11 -1.55 9.60 -11.07
N PRO A 12 -1.45 9.99 -12.36
CA PRO A 12 -1.98 9.19 -13.46
C PRO A 12 -1.31 7.82 -13.61
N ASN A 13 -0.12 7.62 -13.04
CA ASN A 13 0.57 6.33 -13.05
C ASN A 13 0.11 5.40 -11.91
N TYR A 14 -0.76 5.88 -11.01
CA TYR A 14 -1.27 5.09 -9.91
C TYR A 14 -2.38 4.14 -10.38
N ASP A 15 -2.10 2.83 -10.27
CA ASP A 15 -3.10 1.78 -10.43
C ASP A 15 -3.00 0.82 -9.25
N PHE A 16 -4.09 0.67 -8.50
CA PHE A 16 -4.13 -0.11 -7.27
C PHE A 16 -3.85 -1.60 -7.52
N LYS A 17 -4.41 -2.15 -8.60
CA LYS A 17 -4.27 -3.56 -8.94
C LYS A 17 -2.81 -3.88 -9.29
N ARG A 18 -2.15 -3.00 -10.05
CA ARG A 18 -0.73 -3.08 -10.40
C ARG A 18 0.14 -2.97 -9.16
N LEU A 19 -0.11 -2.00 -8.28
CA LEU A 19 0.59 -1.87 -7.00
C LEU A 19 0.52 -3.20 -6.20
N TYR A 20 -0.69 -3.75 -6.05
CA TYR A 20 -0.89 -5.00 -5.32
C TYR A 20 -0.11 -6.17 -5.94
N GLN A 21 -0.16 -6.34 -7.27
CA GLN A 21 0.53 -7.45 -7.93
C GLN A 21 2.05 -7.31 -7.85
N GLU A 22 2.60 -6.11 -8.01
CA GLU A 22 4.04 -5.87 -7.95
C GLU A 22 4.59 -6.04 -6.52
N VAL A 23 3.85 -5.59 -5.49
CA VAL A 23 4.22 -5.84 -4.08
C VAL A 23 4.18 -7.34 -3.76
N LYS A 24 3.18 -8.07 -4.29
CA LYS A 24 3.10 -9.53 -4.18
C LYS A 24 4.30 -10.24 -4.81
N LYS A 25 4.74 -9.80 -6.01
CA LYS A 25 5.94 -10.35 -6.67
C LYS A 25 7.22 -10.15 -5.83
N ARG A 26 7.25 -9.13 -4.97
CA ARG A 26 8.36 -8.84 -4.06
C ARG A 26 8.30 -9.62 -2.74
N GLY A 27 7.38 -10.58 -2.61
CA GLY A 27 7.27 -11.47 -1.45
C GLY A 27 6.39 -10.94 -0.32
N TYR A 28 5.74 -9.79 -0.49
CA TYR A 28 4.82 -9.23 0.49
C TYR A 28 3.40 -9.36 -0.04
N ILE A 29 2.56 -10.13 0.64
CA ILE A 29 1.18 -10.36 0.20
C ILE A 29 0.28 -9.41 0.99
N PRO A 30 -0.22 -8.31 0.39
CA PRO A 30 -1.21 -7.48 1.06
C PRO A 30 -2.50 -8.30 1.21
N TYR A 31 -3.18 -8.20 2.35
CA TYR A 31 -4.44 -8.92 2.52
C TYR A 31 -5.57 -8.11 1.87
N PRO A 32 -6.31 -8.69 0.89
CA PRO A 32 -7.41 -7.98 0.25
C PRO A 32 -8.54 -7.77 1.26
N GLY A 33 -9.08 -6.55 1.31
CA GLY A 33 -10.20 -6.23 2.19
C GLY A 33 -11.12 -5.23 1.55
N LYS A 34 -12.14 -5.70 0.81
CA LYS A 34 -13.20 -4.83 0.27
C LYS A 34 -14.31 -4.69 1.31
N LEU A 35 -14.00 -4.03 2.42
CA LEU A 35 -15.00 -3.66 3.45
C LEU A 35 -15.57 -2.25 3.21
N THR A 36 -15.10 -1.57 2.18
CA THR A 36 -15.38 -0.16 1.86
C THR A 36 -15.52 0.01 0.34
N GLU A 37 -16.14 1.11 -0.11
CA GLU A 37 -16.28 1.45 -1.53
C GLU A 37 -14.92 1.78 -2.16
N VAL A 38 -13.96 2.22 -1.37
CA VAL A 38 -12.59 2.49 -1.80
C VAL A 38 -11.72 1.22 -1.77
N ASP A 39 -10.89 1.05 -2.79
CA ASP A 39 -9.87 0.00 -2.84
C ASP A 39 -8.87 0.19 -1.69
N THR A 40 -8.92 -0.73 -0.74
CA THR A 40 -8.02 -0.76 0.41
C THR A 40 -7.38 -2.14 0.55
N PHE A 41 -6.17 -2.17 1.10
CA PHE A 41 -5.52 -3.40 1.55
C PHE A 41 -5.08 -3.23 2.99
N ARG A 42 -4.87 -4.35 3.68
CA ARG A 42 -4.30 -4.36 5.02
C ARG A 42 -2.91 -4.96 5.00
N VAL A 43 -2.06 -4.39 5.84
CA VAL A 43 -0.74 -4.92 6.13
C VAL A 43 -0.79 -5.47 7.55
N GLY A 44 -0.57 -6.77 7.69
CA GLY A 44 -0.55 -7.46 8.98
C GLY A 44 0.76 -8.21 9.15
N CYS A 45 1.24 -8.32 10.39
CA CYS A 45 2.37 -9.14 10.76
C CYS A 45 1.83 -10.47 11.30
N ILE A 46 2.06 -11.58 10.61
CA ILE A 46 1.62 -12.92 11.06
C ILE A 46 2.86 -13.81 11.19
N GLY A 47 3.00 -14.50 12.33
CA GLY A 47 4.13 -15.39 12.60
C GLY A 47 5.41 -14.64 13.00
N HIS A 48 6.59 -15.11 12.57
CA HIS A 48 7.90 -14.49 12.81
C HIS A 48 8.14 -13.25 11.92
N PHE A 49 7.15 -12.39 11.83
CA PHE A 49 7.21 -11.17 11.04
C PHE A 49 7.67 -10.03 11.95
N GLY A 50 9.00 -9.93 12.15
CA GLY A 50 9.63 -8.94 13.00
C GLY A 50 9.86 -7.59 12.32
N GLU A 51 10.60 -6.72 12.99
CA GLU A 51 10.89 -5.34 12.55
C GLU A 51 11.52 -5.26 11.14
N ALA A 52 12.41 -6.20 10.82
CA ALA A 52 13.02 -6.30 9.50
C ALA A 52 12.00 -6.61 8.39
N GLY A 53 11.02 -7.49 8.68
CA GLY A 53 9.92 -7.76 7.76
C GLY A 53 9.08 -6.51 7.54
N MET A 54 8.90 -5.70 8.58
CA MET A 54 8.10 -4.48 8.46
C MET A 54 8.77 -3.40 7.63
N ARG A 55 10.06 -3.17 7.85
CA ARG A 55 10.89 -2.31 6.99
C ARG A 55 10.90 -2.80 5.55
N GLY A 56 11.03 -4.11 5.35
CA GLY A 56 11.03 -4.72 4.03
C GLY A 56 9.73 -4.52 3.26
N ALA A 57 8.58 -4.64 3.93
CA ALA A 57 7.28 -4.41 3.29
C ALA A 57 7.09 -2.95 2.86
N VAL A 58 7.48 -2.01 3.73
CA VAL A 58 7.44 -0.57 3.41
C VAL A 58 8.37 -0.26 2.22
N ALA A 59 9.58 -0.82 2.21
CA ALA A 59 10.52 -0.67 1.10
C ALA A 59 9.95 -1.25 -0.21
N ALA A 60 9.33 -2.43 -0.16
CA ALA A 60 8.71 -3.03 -1.34
C ALA A 60 7.58 -2.19 -1.92
N ILE A 61 6.75 -1.56 -1.08
CA ILE A 61 5.71 -0.62 -1.51
C ILE A 61 6.34 0.63 -2.13
N ALA A 62 7.32 1.24 -1.46
CA ALA A 62 7.99 2.44 -1.95
C ALA A 62 8.67 2.22 -3.31
N ASP A 63 9.40 1.12 -3.46
CA ASP A 63 10.07 0.78 -4.71
C ASP A 63 9.09 0.42 -5.82
N THR A 64 7.93 -0.16 -5.47
CA THR A 64 6.86 -0.41 -6.44
C THR A 64 6.29 0.89 -6.97
N LEU A 65 6.00 1.85 -6.10
CA LEU A 65 5.52 3.18 -6.49
C LEU A 65 6.53 3.89 -7.39
N LYS A 66 7.82 3.83 -7.05
CA LYS A 66 8.90 4.35 -7.90
C LYS A 66 8.95 3.68 -9.28
N ALA A 67 8.89 2.34 -9.32
CA ALA A 67 8.91 1.59 -10.57
C ALA A 67 7.65 1.82 -11.43
N MET A 68 6.52 2.13 -10.80
CA MET A 68 5.31 2.55 -11.49
C MET A 68 5.40 3.98 -12.04
N GLY A 69 6.36 4.79 -11.59
CA GLY A 69 6.48 6.20 -11.96
C GLY A 69 5.52 7.12 -11.19
N VAL A 70 4.99 6.65 -10.06
CA VAL A 70 4.14 7.45 -9.17
C VAL A 70 5.03 8.44 -8.41
N ARG A 71 4.83 9.74 -8.65
CA ARG A 71 5.63 10.83 -8.07
C ARG A 71 4.86 11.63 -7.03
N ARG A 72 3.53 11.66 -7.12
CA ARG A 72 2.66 12.31 -6.12
C ARG A 72 1.96 11.27 -5.26
N VAL A 73 2.46 11.08 -4.04
CA VAL A 73 1.67 10.52 -2.95
C VAL A 73 0.94 11.69 -2.29
N SER A 74 -0.38 11.66 -2.21
CA SER A 74 -1.14 12.76 -1.60
C SER A 74 -0.74 12.89 -0.13
N ALA A 75 -0.14 14.02 0.23
CA ALA A 75 0.04 14.38 1.63
C ALA A 75 -1.28 15.01 2.09
N ASP A 76 -2.02 14.29 2.92
CA ASP A 76 -2.84 14.86 3.99
C ASP A 76 -3.07 13.78 5.03
N ALA A 77 -2.07 13.61 5.88
CA ALA A 77 -2.20 12.94 7.17
C ALA A 77 -1.51 13.81 8.23
N ALA A 78 -1.92 15.07 8.32
CA ALA A 78 -1.68 15.91 9.48
C ALA A 78 -2.72 17.05 9.50
N THR A 79 -3.81 16.85 10.23
CA THR A 79 -4.52 17.91 10.95
C THR A 79 -5.03 17.32 12.24
#